data_AF-A0A7L0N0S4-F1
#
_entry.id   AF-A0A7L0N0S4-F1
#
_cell.length_a   1.000
_cell.length_b   1.000
_cell.length_c   1.000
_cell.angle_alpha   90.00
_cell.angle_beta   90.00
_cell.angle_gamma   90.00
#
_symmetry.space_group_name_H-M   'P 1'
#
loop_
_entity.id
_entity.type
_entity.pdbx_description
1 polymer ?
#
loop_
_entity_poly.entity_id
_entity_poly.type
_entity_poly.pdbx_seq_one_letter_code
_entity_poly.pdbx_strand_id
1 'polypeptide(L)'
;SLLQRAVALLHRSYLCPASHRGFHYSRAVLVENELFLGELQAFARAKEAAGYSREELEETFAFLLFDREEEAKKVCQTGLCVNSSSISTLGDPAKGVYISKHADCLHPRLWHPGKSGYIVICKLIKGRVRVIPEDYRTPYTCPSPGYDCHVAESRAPGTAKPSAWQAFEQSQ
;
A
#
# COMPACT_ATOMS: atom_id res chain seq x y z
N SER A 1 19.79 -11.82 -8.15
CA SER A 1 19.38 -10.83 -9.18
C SER A 1 18.36 -9.85 -8.60
N LEU A 2 18.07 -8.73 -9.29
CA LEU A 2 17.03 -7.77 -8.88
C LEU A 2 15.65 -8.45 -8.72
N LEU A 3 15.27 -9.28 -9.70
CA LEU A 3 14.02 -10.03 -9.68
C LEU A 3 13.88 -10.89 -8.42
N GLN A 4 14.91 -11.66 -8.05
CA GLN A 4 14.86 -12.50 -6.84
C GLN A 4 14.63 -11.69 -5.56
N ARG A 5 15.24 -10.51 -5.44
CA ARG A 5 15.05 -9.62 -4.28
C ARG A 5 13.63 -9.04 -4.23
N ALA A 6 13.12 -8.60 -5.39
CA ALA A 6 11.75 -8.10 -5.49
C ALA A 6 10.73 -9.19 -5.15
N VAL A 7 10.91 -10.42 -5.67
CA VAL A 7 10.05 -11.57 -5.36
C VAL A 7 10.09 -11.92 -3.88
N ALA A 8 11.27 -11.95 -3.26
CA ALA A 8 11.38 -12.19 -1.81
C ALA A 8 10.66 -11.12 -0.98
N LEU A 9 10.68 -9.85 -1.43
CA LEU A 9 9.91 -8.77 -0.81
C LEU A 9 8.40 -8.96 -1.00
N LEU A 10 7.94 -9.34 -2.19
CA LEU A 10 6.51 -9.61 -2.42
C LEU A 10 6.03 -10.76 -1.52
N HIS A 11 6.80 -11.85 -1.45
CA HIS A 11 6.45 -13.03 -0.64
C HIS A 11 6.36 -12.74 0.85
N ARG A 12 7.30 -11.96 1.43
CA ARG A 12 7.26 -11.59 2.86
C ARG A 12 6.11 -10.64 3.20
N SER A 13 5.52 -10.00 2.19
CA SER A 13 4.44 -9.04 2.34
C SER A 13 3.06 -9.64 2.04
N TYR A 14 2.96 -10.96 1.79
CA TYR A 14 1.66 -11.60 1.61
C TYR A 14 0.86 -11.66 2.91
N LEU A 15 -0.45 -11.42 2.80
CA LEU A 15 -1.41 -11.68 3.85
C LEU A 15 -1.64 -13.19 4.01
N CYS A 16 -1.74 -13.92 2.89
CA CYS A 16 -1.95 -15.36 2.90
C CYS A 16 -0.71 -16.12 2.43
N PRO A 17 -0.09 -16.97 3.27
CA PRO A 17 1.07 -17.76 2.84
C PRO A 17 0.82 -18.64 1.63
N ALA A 18 -0.42 -19.09 1.39
CA ALA A 18 -0.77 -19.94 0.24
C ALA A 18 -0.63 -19.21 -1.12
N SER A 19 -0.59 -17.87 -1.12
CA SER A 19 -0.47 -17.03 -2.33
C SER A 19 0.82 -17.28 -3.12
N HIS A 20 1.87 -17.84 -2.50
CA HIS A 20 3.16 -18.13 -3.18
C HIS A 20 3.04 -19.03 -4.42
N ARG A 21 1.97 -19.83 -4.53
CA ARG A 21 1.73 -20.72 -5.69
C ARG A 21 0.89 -20.08 -6.79
N GLY A 22 0.30 -18.91 -6.52
CA GLY A 22 -0.66 -18.26 -7.41
C GLY A 22 -0.05 -17.26 -8.39
N PHE A 23 1.19 -16.83 -8.18
CA PHE A 23 1.82 -15.76 -8.95
C PHE A 23 3.14 -16.23 -9.58
N HIS A 24 3.36 -15.83 -10.82
CA HIS A 24 4.62 -15.99 -11.53
C HIS A 24 5.18 -14.62 -11.89
N TYR A 25 6.38 -14.29 -11.40
CA TYR A 25 7.04 -13.02 -11.64
C TYR A 25 8.14 -13.17 -12.69
N SER A 26 7.96 -12.53 -13.85
CA SER A 26 8.83 -12.69 -15.01
C SER A 26 9.93 -11.63 -15.13
N ARG A 27 9.69 -10.41 -14.62
CA ARG A 27 10.61 -9.27 -14.76
C ARG A 27 10.52 -8.33 -13.56
N ALA A 28 11.65 -7.69 -13.25
CA ALA A 28 11.72 -6.59 -12.30
C ALA A 28 12.55 -5.46 -12.89
N VAL A 29 12.16 -4.22 -12.59
CA VAL A 29 12.88 -3.00 -12.97
C VAL A 29 13.00 -2.15 -11.72
N LEU A 30 14.19 -1.58 -11.49
CA LEU A 30 14.40 -0.64 -10.40
C LEU A 30 14.05 0.75 -10.91
N VAL A 31 13.26 1.48 -10.12
CA VAL A 31 12.90 2.86 -10.42
C VAL A 31 13.89 3.76 -9.68
N GLU A 32 14.70 4.48 -10.44
CA GLU A 32 15.62 5.49 -9.91
C GLU A 32 14.99 6.87 -10.11
N ASN A 33 14.54 7.46 -9.01
CA ASN A 33 13.94 8.79 -8.98
C ASN A 33 14.53 9.56 -7.81
N GLU A 34 15.63 10.29 -8.07
CA GLU A 34 16.39 11.03 -7.07
C GLU A 34 15.55 12.12 -6.38
N LEU A 35 14.55 12.67 -7.07
CA LEU A 35 13.65 13.67 -6.50
C LEU A 35 12.82 13.05 -5.37
N PHE A 36 12.13 11.92 -5.64
CA PHE A 36 11.33 11.24 -4.61
C PHE A 36 12.20 10.67 -3.48
N LEU A 37 13.41 10.21 -3.79
CA LEU A 37 14.34 9.77 -2.76
C LEU A 37 14.74 10.93 -1.83
N GLY A 38 15.03 12.10 -2.41
CA GLY A 38 15.32 13.33 -1.67
C GLY A 38 14.15 13.78 -0.80
N GLU A 39 12.93 13.75 -1.34
CA GLU A 39 11.70 14.10 -0.59
C GLU A 39 11.43 13.14 0.57
N LEU A 40 11.59 11.82 0.36
CA LEU A 40 11.42 10.82 1.43
C LEU A 40 12.44 11.03 2.57
N GLN A 41 13.70 11.30 2.22
CA GLN A 41 14.74 11.58 3.22
C GLN A 41 14.50 12.91 3.95
N ALA A 42 14.03 13.94 3.23
CA ALA A 42 13.69 15.23 3.83
C ALA A 42 12.49 15.09 4.79
N PHE A 43 11.47 14.32 4.39
CA PHE A 43 10.34 13.98 5.23
C PHE A 43 10.79 13.26 6.51
N ALA A 44 11.64 12.23 6.39
CA ALA A 44 12.16 11.50 7.54
C ALA A 44 12.90 12.41 8.54
N ARG A 45 13.81 13.27 8.05
CA ARG A 45 14.55 14.24 8.89
C ARG A 45 13.63 15.25 9.57
N ALA A 46 12.64 15.76 8.84
CA ALA A 46 11.68 16.71 9.40
C ALA A 46 10.83 16.08 10.51
N LYS A 47 10.44 14.82 10.35
CA LYS A 47 9.67 14.07 11.34
C LYS A 47 10.52 13.67 12.54
N GLU A 48 11.77 13.26 12.33
CA GLU A 48 12.74 13.04 13.41
C GLU A 48 12.91 14.28 14.28
N ALA A 49 13.12 15.46 13.65
CA ALA A 49 13.21 16.73 14.37
C ALA A 49 11.91 17.10 15.12
N ALA A 50 10.76 16.61 14.66
CA ALA A 50 9.46 16.76 15.33
C ALA A 50 9.21 15.71 16.44
N GLY A 51 10.21 14.90 16.78
CA GLY A 51 10.17 13.94 17.90
C GLY A 51 9.49 12.62 17.56
N TYR A 52 9.50 12.21 16.29
CA TYR A 52 8.97 10.90 15.88
C TYR A 52 9.90 9.77 16.35
N SER A 53 9.31 8.65 16.73
CA SER A 53 10.08 7.47 17.16
C SER A 53 10.73 6.76 15.97
N ARG A 54 11.71 5.89 16.25
CA ARG A 54 12.36 5.07 15.22
C ARG A 54 11.35 4.17 14.50
N GLU A 55 10.38 3.64 15.24
CA GLU A 55 9.30 2.80 14.73
C GLU A 55 8.35 3.58 13.81
N GLU A 56 8.00 4.83 14.17
CA GLU A 56 7.17 5.70 13.31
C GLU A 56 7.90 6.08 12.01
N LEU A 57 9.23 6.16 12.05
CA LEU A 57 10.08 6.48 10.90
C LEU A 57 10.55 5.25 10.10
N GLU A 58 10.05 4.05 10.42
CA GLU A 58 10.46 2.83 9.74
C GLU A 58 10.11 2.88 8.24
N GLU A 59 11.11 2.67 7.38
CA GLU A 59 10.89 2.47 5.96
C GLU A 59 10.23 1.11 5.73
N THR A 60 9.01 1.12 5.21
CA THR A 60 8.24 -0.07 4.86
C THR A 60 7.94 -0.09 3.36
N PHE A 61 7.30 -1.17 2.90
CA PHE A 61 6.90 -1.33 1.51
C PHE A 61 5.39 -1.51 1.38
N ALA A 62 4.83 -0.94 0.33
CA ALA A 62 3.43 -1.10 -0.06
C ALA A 62 3.31 -1.21 -1.58
N PHE A 63 2.14 -1.61 -2.06
CA PHE A 63 1.99 -2.22 -3.38
C PHE A 63 0.77 -1.68 -4.13
N LEU A 64 0.92 -1.47 -5.43
CA LEU A 64 -0.16 -1.13 -6.35
C LEU A 64 -0.11 -2.02 -7.58
N LEU A 65 -1.28 -2.48 -8.04
CA LEU A 65 -1.43 -3.24 -9.27
C LEU A 65 -1.93 -2.34 -10.39
N PHE A 66 -1.32 -2.49 -11.56
CA PHE A 66 -1.74 -1.88 -12.80
C PHE A 66 -1.93 -2.94 -13.88
N ASP A 67 -2.96 -2.79 -14.71
CA ASP A 67 -3.18 -3.70 -15.83
C ASP A 67 -2.20 -3.38 -16.99
N ARG A 68 -1.73 -2.12 -17.10
CA ARG A 68 -0.81 -1.66 -18.17
C ARG A 68 0.52 -1.12 -17.63
N GLU A 69 1.62 -1.43 -18.32
CA GLU A 69 2.97 -0.98 -17.94
C GLU A 69 3.08 0.55 -17.95
N GLU A 70 2.40 1.20 -18.89
CA GLU A 70 2.39 2.66 -19.06
C GLU A 70 1.84 3.38 -17.82
N GLU A 71 0.81 2.82 -17.19
CA GLU A 71 0.21 3.38 -15.97
C GLU A 71 1.15 3.20 -14.77
N ALA A 72 1.76 2.01 -14.65
CA ALA A 72 2.79 1.76 -13.64
C ALA A 72 3.96 2.74 -13.79
N LYS A 73 4.48 2.92 -15.02
CA LYS A 73 5.55 3.88 -15.32
C LYS A 73 5.15 5.31 -15.01
N LYS A 74 3.92 5.70 -15.33
CA LYS A 74 3.41 7.04 -15.02
C LYS A 74 3.48 7.32 -13.53
N VAL A 75 3.01 6.40 -12.69
CA VAL A 75 3.10 6.54 -11.22
C VAL A 75 4.55 6.59 -10.74
N CYS A 76 5.46 5.79 -11.34
CA CYS A 76 6.88 5.86 -11.02
C CYS A 76 7.53 7.21 -11.36
N GLN A 77 6.99 7.94 -12.34
CA GLN A 77 7.48 9.25 -12.77
C GLN A 77 6.85 10.40 -11.99
N THR A 78 5.52 10.35 -11.79
CA THR A 78 4.74 11.47 -11.23
C THR A 78 4.39 11.31 -9.76
N GLY A 79 4.64 10.14 -9.17
CA GLY A 79 4.26 9.82 -7.80
C GLY A 79 2.78 9.42 -7.70
N LEU A 80 2.34 9.18 -6.46
CA LEU A 80 0.95 8.87 -6.14
C LEU A 80 0.11 10.14 -6.10
N CYS A 81 -1.09 10.10 -6.66
CA CYS A 81 -2.01 11.24 -6.69
C CYS A 81 -3.33 10.89 -5.99
N VAL A 82 -3.95 11.89 -5.36
CA VAL A 82 -5.33 11.79 -4.85
C VAL A 82 -6.31 11.50 -5.99
N ASN A 83 -7.52 11.03 -5.65
CA ASN A 83 -8.56 10.59 -6.60
C ASN A 83 -8.13 9.44 -7.53
N SER A 84 -7.14 8.65 -7.13
CA SER A 84 -6.68 7.46 -7.88
C SER A 84 -7.37 6.16 -7.47
N SER A 85 -8.14 6.18 -6.37
CA SER A 85 -8.86 5.02 -5.85
C SER A 85 -10.37 5.27 -5.80
N SER A 86 -11.16 4.20 -5.97
CA SER A 86 -12.61 4.20 -5.85
C SER A 86 -13.10 3.83 -4.44
N ILE A 87 -12.21 3.42 -3.54
CA ILE A 87 -12.56 3.08 -2.15
C ILE A 87 -12.47 4.31 -1.26
N SER A 88 -13.22 4.27 -0.17
CA SER A 88 -13.36 5.39 0.77
C SER A 88 -13.40 4.97 2.24
N THR A 89 -13.05 3.71 2.53
CA THR A 89 -13.14 3.09 3.86
C THR A 89 -12.29 3.75 4.93
N LEU A 90 -11.20 4.42 4.54
CA LEU A 90 -10.30 5.12 5.46
C LEU A 90 -10.43 6.66 5.36
N GLY A 91 -11.33 7.17 4.51
CA GLY A 91 -11.50 8.59 4.25
C GLY A 91 -11.73 8.94 2.78
N ASP A 92 -11.89 10.23 2.53
CA ASP A 92 -12.17 10.77 1.19
C ASP A 92 -10.95 10.61 0.26
N PRO A 93 -11.05 9.87 -0.87
CA PRO A 93 -9.94 9.70 -1.81
C PRO A 93 -9.49 11.02 -2.46
N ALA A 94 -10.26 12.10 -2.37
CA ALA A 94 -9.81 13.43 -2.78
C ALA A 94 -8.79 14.07 -1.82
N LYS A 95 -8.63 13.52 -0.61
CA LYS A 95 -7.78 14.06 0.45
C LYS A 95 -6.61 13.15 0.84
N GLY A 96 -6.47 12.00 0.18
CA GLY A 96 -5.42 11.02 0.47
C GLY A 96 -5.24 10.01 -0.65
N VAL A 97 -4.24 9.15 -0.48
CA VAL A 97 -3.96 8.05 -1.41
C VAL A 97 -4.14 6.71 -0.70
N TYR A 98 -4.64 5.73 -1.43
CA TYR A 98 -4.81 4.36 -0.95
C TYR A 98 -3.72 3.48 -1.56
N ILE A 99 -3.10 2.63 -0.76
CA ILE A 99 -2.05 1.72 -1.22
C ILE A 99 -2.05 0.43 -0.40
N SER A 100 -1.97 -0.73 -1.05
CA SER A 100 -2.05 -2.00 -0.34
C SER A 100 -0.77 -2.30 0.46
N LYS A 101 -0.92 -2.58 1.74
CA LYS A 101 0.12 -3.16 2.61
C LYS A 101 0.55 -4.56 2.16
N HIS A 102 -0.36 -5.32 1.56
CA HIS A 102 -0.15 -6.73 1.22
C HIS A 102 -0.04 -6.97 -0.28
N ALA A 103 1.00 -7.68 -0.71
CA ALA A 103 1.33 -7.90 -2.12
C ALA A 103 0.38 -8.88 -2.85
N ASP A 104 -0.51 -9.55 -2.13
CA ASP A 104 -1.55 -10.47 -2.62
C ASP A 104 -2.97 -9.91 -2.42
N CYS A 105 -3.11 -8.69 -1.89
CA CYS A 105 -4.37 -7.97 -1.72
C CYS A 105 -4.34 -6.66 -2.52
N LEU A 106 -4.21 -6.77 -3.85
CA LEU A 106 -3.97 -5.62 -4.73
C LEU A 106 -5.18 -5.15 -5.53
N HIS A 107 -6.29 -5.88 -5.46
CA HIS A 107 -7.48 -5.56 -6.23
C HIS A 107 -8.71 -6.12 -5.49
N PRO A 108 -9.87 -5.43 -5.54
CA PRO A 108 -11.06 -5.89 -4.80
C PRO A 108 -11.67 -7.21 -5.29
N ARG A 109 -11.37 -7.57 -6.54
CA ARG A 109 -11.71 -8.88 -7.12
C ARG A 109 -10.51 -9.82 -7.08
N LEU A 110 -10.78 -11.10 -6.82
CA LEU A 110 -9.78 -12.16 -6.88
C LEU A 110 -9.09 -12.20 -8.24
N TRP A 111 -7.81 -12.55 -8.22
CA TRP A 111 -7.09 -12.90 -9.42
C TRP A 111 -7.65 -14.19 -10.00
N HIS A 112 -7.79 -14.23 -11.32
CA HIS A 112 -8.20 -15.43 -12.05
C HIS A 112 -7.06 -15.91 -12.94
N PRO A 113 -7.02 -17.21 -13.30
CA PRO A 113 -6.02 -17.75 -14.21
C PRO A 113 -5.94 -16.92 -15.51
N GLY A 114 -4.72 -16.70 -15.99
CA GLY A 114 -4.45 -15.93 -17.20
C GLY A 114 -4.41 -14.41 -17.01
N LYS A 115 -4.80 -13.87 -15.84
CA LYS A 115 -4.61 -12.44 -15.56
C LYS A 115 -3.11 -12.15 -15.38
N SER A 116 -2.64 -11.08 -16.03
CA SER A 116 -1.30 -10.54 -15.86
C SER A 116 -1.38 -9.04 -15.58
N GLY A 117 -0.30 -8.46 -15.06
CA GLY A 117 -0.25 -7.05 -14.71
C GLY A 117 1.11 -6.66 -14.13
N TYR A 118 1.20 -5.42 -13.68
CA TYR A 118 2.42 -4.79 -13.20
C TYR A 118 2.23 -4.35 -11.75
N ILE A 119 3.13 -4.77 -10.87
CA ILE A 119 3.11 -4.35 -9.47
C ILE A 119 4.17 -3.27 -9.27
N VAL A 120 3.74 -2.09 -8.83
CA VAL A 120 4.66 -1.06 -8.32
C VAL A 120 4.88 -1.33 -6.84
N ILE A 121 6.15 -1.42 -6.46
CA ILE A 121 6.58 -1.56 -5.06
C ILE A 121 7.04 -0.17 -4.59
N CYS A 122 6.26 0.45 -3.72
CA CYS A 122 6.58 1.75 -3.14
C CYS A 122 7.28 1.55 -1.80
N LYS A 123 8.43 2.20 -1.61
CA LYS A 123 9.01 2.42 -0.29
C LYS A 123 8.32 3.63 0.34
N LEU A 124 7.90 3.53 1.60
CA LEU A 124 7.25 4.61 2.32
C LEU A 124 7.57 4.60 3.81
N ILE A 125 7.33 5.72 4.48
CA ILE A 125 7.33 5.85 5.94
C ILE A 125 5.87 6.09 6.35
N LYS A 126 5.37 5.30 7.30
CA LYS A 126 3.97 5.43 7.75
C LYS A 126 3.76 6.61 8.68
N GLY A 127 4.78 6.99 9.45
CA GLY A 127 4.66 8.02 10.47
C GLY A 127 3.69 7.60 11.57
N ARG A 128 2.95 8.56 12.10
CA ARG A 128 1.93 8.31 13.13
C ARG A 128 0.70 7.69 12.51
N VAL A 129 0.37 6.48 12.93
CA VAL A 129 -0.74 5.70 12.36
C VAL A 129 -2.01 5.93 13.17
N ARG A 130 -3.09 6.34 12.50
CA ARG A 130 -4.44 6.35 13.07
C ARG A 130 -5.17 5.07 12.66
N VAL A 131 -5.65 4.31 13.65
CA VAL A 131 -6.52 3.16 13.40
C VAL A 131 -7.96 3.65 13.21
N ILE A 132 -8.59 3.24 12.12
CA ILE A 132 -9.98 3.56 11.78
C ILE A 132 -10.83 2.30 11.97
N PRO A 133 -11.84 2.33 12.85
CA PRO A 133 -12.75 1.20 13.02
C PRO A 133 -13.61 1.01 11.77
N GLU A 134 -14.02 -0.23 11.53
CA GLU A 134 -14.86 -0.57 10.39
C GLU A 134 -16.31 -0.08 10.62
N ASP A 135 -16.58 1.19 10.31
CA ASP A 135 -17.92 1.81 10.43
C ASP A 135 -18.39 2.48 9.14
N TYR A 136 -19.08 1.68 8.31
CA TYR A 136 -19.69 2.11 7.04
C TYR A 136 -20.86 3.09 7.19
N ARG A 137 -21.28 3.44 8.42
CA ARG A 137 -22.40 4.36 8.66
C ARG A 137 -21.94 5.81 8.79
N THR A 138 -20.65 6.04 9.01
CA THR A 138 -20.09 7.39 9.20
C THR A 138 -19.70 8.00 7.85
N PRO A 139 -19.90 9.32 7.66
CA PRO A 139 -19.36 10.01 6.49
C PRO A 139 -17.83 9.93 6.49
N TYR A 140 -17.21 10.21 5.34
CA TYR A 140 -15.76 10.09 5.14
C TYR A 140 -14.96 10.65 6.33
N THR A 141 -14.06 9.83 6.86
CA THR A 141 -13.10 10.29 7.85
C THR A 141 -12.16 11.30 7.18
N CYS A 142 -12.11 12.54 7.69
CA CYS A 142 -11.11 13.50 7.25
C CYS A 142 -9.73 13.08 7.75
N PRO A 143 -8.62 13.46 7.07
CA PRO A 143 -7.28 13.24 7.59
C PRO A 143 -7.15 13.70 9.05
N SER A 144 -6.70 12.81 9.92
CA SER A 144 -6.69 13.04 11.37
C SER A 144 -5.52 13.95 11.76
N PRO A 145 -5.76 15.12 12.40
CA PRO A 145 -4.68 15.99 12.85
C PRO A 145 -3.68 15.26 13.76
N GLY A 146 -2.38 15.43 13.47
CA GLY A 146 -1.30 14.80 14.24
C GLY A 146 -0.95 13.36 13.83
N TYR A 147 -1.63 12.82 12.82
CA TYR A 147 -1.34 11.51 12.22
C TYR A 147 -0.94 11.67 10.75
N ASP A 148 -0.19 10.72 10.22
CA ASP A 148 0.34 10.72 8.86
C ASP A 148 -0.39 9.75 7.93
N CYS A 149 -0.96 8.68 8.47
CA CYS A 149 -1.77 7.75 7.70
C CYS A 149 -2.91 7.16 8.52
N HIS A 150 -3.91 6.67 7.81
CA HIS A 150 -4.98 5.86 8.37
C HIS A 150 -4.72 4.39 8.02
N VAL A 151 -5.08 3.48 8.91
CA VAL A 151 -5.14 2.03 8.62
C VAL A 151 -6.44 1.48 9.16
N ALA A 152 -6.95 0.43 8.53
CA ALA A 152 -8.12 -0.27 9.06
C ALA A 152 -7.78 -0.97 10.38
N GLU A 153 -8.75 -1.02 11.29
CA GLU A 153 -8.68 -1.85 12.48
C GLU A 153 -8.53 -3.33 12.10
N SER A 154 -7.59 -4.02 12.75
CA SER A 154 -7.40 -5.44 12.54
C SER A 154 -8.59 -6.22 13.09
N ARG A 155 -9.15 -7.14 12.28
CA ARG A 155 -10.23 -8.03 12.73
C ARG A 155 -9.79 -8.87 13.93
N ALA A 156 -10.73 -9.09 14.84
CA ALA A 156 -10.53 -9.98 15.98
C ALA A 156 -10.25 -11.44 15.51
N PRO A 157 -9.39 -12.17 16.23
CA PRO A 157 -9.17 -13.60 16.00
C PRO A 157 -10.50 -14.38 16.08
N GLY A 158 -10.72 -15.33 15.16
CA GLY A 158 -11.92 -16.18 15.14
C GLY A 158 -13.12 -15.62 14.37
N THR A 159 -13.01 -14.44 13.76
CA THR A 159 -14.04 -13.94 12.84
C THR A 159 -14.05 -14.73 11.52
N ALA A 160 -15.21 -14.80 10.86
CA ALA A 160 -15.35 -15.47 9.56
C ALA A 160 -14.34 -14.93 8.53
N LYS A 161 -13.90 -15.77 7.59
CA LYS A 161 -12.95 -15.35 6.54
C LYS A 161 -13.53 -14.17 5.75
N PRO A 162 -12.80 -13.04 5.59
CA PRO A 162 -13.29 -11.90 4.82
C PRO A 162 -13.46 -12.26 3.35
N SER A 163 -14.39 -11.57 2.68
CA SER A 163 -14.45 -11.59 1.21
C SER A 163 -13.18 -10.96 0.62
N ALA A 164 -12.91 -11.19 -0.68
CA ALA A 164 -11.76 -10.58 -1.35
C ALA A 164 -11.82 -9.04 -1.31
N TRP A 165 -13.02 -8.48 -1.43
CA TRP A 165 -13.28 -7.05 -1.31
C TRP A 165 -12.90 -6.52 0.09
N GLN A 166 -13.39 -7.17 1.14
CA GLN A 166 -13.09 -6.77 2.52
C GLN A 166 -11.60 -6.92 2.85
N ALA A 167 -10.97 -8.00 2.42
CA ALA A 167 -9.53 -8.20 2.61
C ALA A 167 -8.72 -7.10 1.89
N PHE A 168 -9.15 -6.70 0.69
CA PHE A 168 -8.53 -5.59 -0.04
C PHE A 168 -8.65 -4.28 0.72
N GLU A 169 -9.86 -3.87 1.12
CA GLU A 169 -10.09 -2.61 1.84
C GLU A 169 -9.38 -2.56 3.20
N GLN A 170 -9.33 -3.68 3.93
CA GLN A 170 -8.63 -3.77 5.22
C GLN A 170 -7.11 -3.81 5.08
N SER A 171 -6.60 -4.07 3.87
CA SER A 171 -5.17 -4.10 3.59
C SER A 171 -4.60 -2.76 3.13
N GLN A 172 -5.43 -1.72 3.01
CA GLN A 172 -4.99 -0.38 2.59
C GLN A 172 -4.24 0.38 3.68
#